data_AF-A0A317GEZ7-F1
#
_entry.id   AF-A0A317GEZ7-F1
#
_cell.length_a   1.000
_cell.length_b   1.000
_cell.length_c   1.000
_cell.angle_alpha   90.00
_cell.angle_beta   90.00
_cell.angle_gamma   90.00
#
_symmetry.space_group_name_H-M   'P 1'
#
loop_
_entity.id
_entity.type
_entity.pdbx_description
1 polymer ?
#
loop_
_entity_poly.entity_id
_entity_poly.type
_entity_poly.pdbx_seq_one_letter_code
_entity_poly.pdbx_strand_id
1 'polypeptide(L)' 'MWAETTKDGRIKFREQYKDPLTGKYKKVSVTFDKNTNTTHRKAQIALESKIQHKLRHVDDGTIKKVLL' A
#
# COMPACT_ATOMS: atom_id res chain seq x y z
N MET A 1 -5.35 -5.64 4.23
CA MET A 1 -4.89 -6.28 2.97
C MET A 1 -5.92 -7.26 2.44
N TRP A 2 -6.20 -7.29 1.13
CA TRP A 2 -6.97 -8.36 0.47
C TRP A 2 -6.16 -8.97 -0.67
N ALA A 3 -6.38 -10.26 -0.96
CA ALA A 3 -5.67 -11.01 -1.99
C ALA A 3 -6.64 -11.46 -3.09
N GLU A 4 -6.23 -11.29 -4.36
CA GLU A 4 -7.02 -11.65 -5.53
C GLU A 4 -6.15 -12.47 -6.50
N THR A 5 -6.64 -13.61 -6.96
CA THR A 5 -5.98 -14.38 -8.02
C THR A 5 -6.19 -13.69 -9.36
N THR A 6 -5.10 -13.43 -10.08
CA THR A 6 -5.12 -12.86 -11.43
C THR A 6 -5.42 -13.93 -12.47
N LYS A 7 -5.79 -13.51 -13.69
CA LYS A 7 -6.03 -14.44 -14.82
C LYS A 7 -4.81 -15.32 -15.13
N ASP A 8 -3.60 -14.79 -14.88
CA ASP A 8 -2.33 -15.50 -15.10
C ASP A 8 -1.95 -16.42 -13.92
N GLY A 9 -2.83 -16.63 -12.92
CA GLY A 9 -2.58 -17.49 -11.76
C GLY A 9 -1.74 -16.86 -10.63
N ARG A 10 -1.17 -15.66 -10.84
CA ARG A 10 -0.45 -14.91 -9.81
C ARG A 10 -1.41 -14.30 -8.79
N ILE A 11 -0.93 -14.04 -7.57
CA ILE A 11 -1.72 -13.42 -6.50
C ILE A 11 -1.39 -11.94 -6.39
N LYS A 12 -2.42 -11.11 -6.56
CA LYS A 12 -2.35 -9.66 -6.35
C LYS A 12 -2.86 -9.34 -4.95
N PHE A 13 -1.98 -8.81 -4.13
CA PHE A 13 -2.33 -8.26 -2.82
C PHE A 13 -2.56 -6.77 -2.94
N ARG A 14 -3.59 -6.28 -2.25
CA ARG A 14 -3.96 -4.88 -2.26
C ARG A 14 -4.26 -4.38 -0.86
N GLU A 15 -4.06 -3.09 -0.68
CA GLU A 15 -4.43 -2.38 0.53
C GLU A 15 -4.93 -0.99 0.19
N GLN A 16 -5.92 -0.53 0.95
CA GLN A 16 -6.47 0.81 0.84
C GLN A 16 -6.04 1.60 2.06
N TYR A 17 -5.63 2.84 1.86
CA TYR A 17 -5.30 3.78 2.93
C TYR A 17 -5.97 5.12 2.64
N LYS A 18 -6.27 5.87 3.71
CA LYS A 18 -6.79 7.23 3.58
C LYS A 18 -5.61 8.18 3.43
N ASP A 19 -5.61 8.96 2.36
CA ASP A 19 -4.64 10.01 2.17
C ASP A 19 -4.93 11.15 3.18
N PRO A 20 -3.98 11.53 4.05
CA PRO A 20 -4.22 12.54 5.07
C PRO A 20 -4.36 13.95 4.49
N LEU A 21 -3.73 14.24 3.34
CA LEU A 21 -3.79 15.56 2.72
C LEU A 21 -5.10 15.76 1.95
N THR A 22 -5.52 14.74 1.19
CA THR A 22 -6.71 14.89 0.34
C THR A 22 -7.99 14.30 0.96
N GLY A 23 -7.87 13.55 2.07
CA GLY A 23 -8.98 12.82 2.69
C GLY A 23 -9.54 11.66 1.85
N LYS A 24 -8.96 11.41 0.67
CA LYS A 24 -9.42 10.42 -0.31
C LYS A 24 -8.78 9.07 -0.03
N TYR A 25 -9.54 8.01 -0.28
CA TYR A 25 -8.99 6.66 -0.23
C TYR A 25 -8.14 6.36 -1.46
N LYS A 26 -6.89 5.95 -1.23
CA LYS A 26 -5.94 5.50 -2.25
C LYS A 26 -5.66 4.01 -2.07
N LYS A 27 -5.28 3.33 -3.15
CA LYS A 27 -4.99 1.89 -3.15
C LYS A 27 -3.53 1.64 -3.56
N VAL A 28 -2.88 0.70 -2.89
CA VAL A 28 -1.58 0.13 -3.28
C VAL A 28 -1.76 -1.35 -3.61
N SER A 29 -0.86 -1.87 -4.44
CA SER A 29 -0.85 -3.30 -4.76
C SER A 29 0.56 -3.85 -5.00
N VAL A 30 0.71 -5.14 -4.78
CA VAL A 30 1.88 -5.96 -5.10
C VAL A 30 1.39 -7.29 -5.67
N THR A 31 2.17 -7.93 -6.53
CA THR A 31 1.79 -9.20 -7.17
C THR A 31 2.93 -10.18 -7.03
N PHE A 32 2.60 -11.43 -6.70
CA PHE A 32 3.54 -12.52 -6.48
C PHE A 32 3.05 -13.79 -7.18
N ASP A 33 3.97 -14.66 -7.56
CA ASP A 33 3.63 -15.86 -8.34
C ASP A 33 2.99 -16.97 -7.52
N LYS A 34 3.24 -17.02 -6.21
CA LYS A 34 2.77 -18.12 -5.34
C LYS A 34 1.96 -17.61 -4.16
N ASN A 35 0.86 -18.31 -3.85
CA ASN A 35 0.07 -18.08 -2.64
C ASN A 35 0.66 -18.87 -1.46
N THR A 36 1.65 -18.31 -0.77
CA THR A 36 2.25 -18.93 0.43
C THR A 36 2.21 -17.98 1.61
N ASN A 37 2.26 -18.48 2.84
CA ASN A 37 2.29 -17.63 4.04
C ASN A 37 3.49 -16.65 4.03
N THR A 38 4.64 -17.09 3.51
CA THR A 38 5.82 -16.23 3.31
C THR A 38 5.53 -15.10 2.32
N THR A 39 4.81 -15.40 1.23
CA THR A 39 4.37 -14.38 0.27
C THR A 39 3.44 -13.36 0.92
N HIS A 40 2.48 -13.79 1.74
CA HIS A 40 1.57 -12.88 2.46
C HIS A 40 2.34 -11.93 3.37
N ARG A 41 3.30 -12.44 4.15
CA ARG A 41 4.14 -11.60 5.01
C ARG A 41 4.96 -10.60 4.21
N LYS A 42 5.58 -11.03 3.10
CA LYS A 42 6.32 -10.14 2.18
C LYS A 42 5.41 -9.08 1.57
N ALA A 43 4.18 -9.46 1.19
CA ALA A 43 3.20 -8.56 0.62
C ALA A 43 2.79 -7.48 1.62
N GLN A 44 2.51 -7.84 2.87
CA GLN A 44 2.17 -6.89 3.92
C GLN A 44 3.27 -5.85 4.13
N ILE A 45 4.52 -6.28 4.28
CA ILE A 45 5.68 -5.38 4.44
C ILE A 45 5.83 -4.46 3.22
N ALA A 46 5.71 -5.00 2.02
CA ALA A 46 5.84 -4.22 0.79
C ALA A 46 4.70 -3.21 0.59
N LEU A 47 3.46 -3.56 0.98
CA LEU A 47 2.32 -2.65 0.94
C LEU A 47 2.49 -1.51 1.93
N GLU A 48 2.88 -1.82 3.17
CA GLU A 48 3.15 -0.82 4.21
C GLU A 48 4.25 0.15 3.77
N SER A 49 5.38 -0.39 3.26
CA SER A 49 6.47 0.44 2.73
C SER A 49 6.02 1.37 1.59
N LYS A 50 5.17 0.88 0.67
CA LYS A 50 4.59 1.71 -0.40
C LYS A 50 3.68 2.80 0.14
N ILE A 51 2.88 2.51 1.16
CA ILE A 51 2.01 3.50 1.81
C ILE A 51 2.87 4.56 2.48
N GLN A 52 3.84 4.17 3.31
CA GLN A 52 4.75 5.09 4.00
C GLN A 52 5.51 5.98 3.03
N HIS A 53 6.03 5.42 1.94
CA HIS A 53 6.68 6.21 0.89
C HIS A 53 5.71 7.24 0.30
N LYS A 54 4.48 6.84 -0.05
CA LYS A 54 3.47 7.77 -0.57
C LYS A 54 3.08 8.86 0.44
N LEU A 55 3.07 8.55 1.74
CA LEU A 55 2.78 9.51 2.79
C LEU A 55 3.94 10.50 3.04
N ARG A 56 5.20 10.06 2.90
CA ARG A 56 6.36 10.96 2.99
C ARG A 56 6.42 11.98 1.86
N HIS A 57 6.08 11.58 0.62
CA HIS A 57 6.01 12.50 -0.52
C HIS A 57 4.81 13.47 -0.45
N VAL A 58 3.86 13.24 0.45
CA VAL A 58 2.78 14.20 0.73
C VAL A 58 3.29 15.36 1.61
N ASP A 59 4.35 15.14 2.41
CA ASP A 59 4.96 16.17 3.27
C ASP A 59 5.74 17.24 2.48
N ASP A 60 6.38 16.83 1.37
CA ASP A 60 7.23 17.71 0.53
C ASP A 60 6.40 18.72 -0.30
N GLY A 61 5.10 18.48 -0.45
CA GLY A 61 4.17 19.30 -1.22
C GLY A 61 3.12 19.99 -0.35
N THR A 62 3.53 20.96 0.47
CA THR A 62 2.64 21.87 1.23
C THR A 62 1.79 21.18 2.31
N ILE A 63 2.30 21.15 3.55
CA ILE A 63 1.69 21.78 4.74
C ILE A 63 2.72 21.66 5.89
N LYS A 64 3.49 22.72 6.11
CA LYS A 64 4.03 23.02 7.44
C LYS A 64 2.91 23.66 8.25
N LYS A 65 2.06 22.85 8.88
CA LYS A 65 1.11 23.25 9.94
C LYS A 65 0.59 21.93 10.52
N VAL A 66 0.73 21.56 11.78
CA VAL A 66 1.02 22.27 13.02
C VAL A 66 1.05 21.20 14.12
N LEU A 67 1.77 21.48 15.21
CA LEU A 67 1.67 20.86 16.55
C LEU A 67 1.96 19.36 16.69
N LEU A 68 3.14 19.07 17.23
CA LEU A 68 3.28 18.47 18.56
C LEU A 68 4.40 19.21 19.31
#